data_AF-A0A101VZJ1-F1
#
_entry.id   AF-A0A101VZJ1-F1
#
_cell.length_a   1.000
_cell.length_b   1.000
_cell.length_c   1.000
_cell.angle_alpha   90.00
_cell.angle_beta   90.00
_cell.angle_gamma   90.00
#
_symmetry.space_group_name_H-M   'P 1'
#
loop_
_entity.id
_entity.type
_entity.pdbx_description
1 polymer ?
#
loop_
_entity_poly.entity_id
_entity_poly.type
_entity_poly.pdbx_seq_one_letter_code
_entity_poly.pdbx_strand_id
1 'polypeptide(L)'
;MKSISAHAILFLIALTFISSNLYAQSVESLIDEGDKYYEKFDNQKALDSYTKAEKLDANNIEVLWRISRAYVDLAEKMPSSTGKQEDAQLAVFEKAKDYAEKTIKADRTKSVGFLRRAIANGKIALFKGVFSVAGVVNSVKSDCEKSIQLNNGGAEVQAVTHYVLARTHAKISEKWAPARSVLGLGWADNEIALKEYKKAIELKPGYIMFYVDYALSLIEEGEDNTAKEMLNKALKSKVQDEDDDQRLAEAKELLKKL
;
A
#
# COMPACT_ATOMS: atom_id res chain seq x y z
N MET A 1 -28.42 25.33 -59.93
CA MET A 1 -28.24 25.11 -58.48
C MET A 1 -29.27 24.09 -58.02
N LYS A 2 -28.87 22.86 -57.66
CA LYS A 2 -29.80 21.83 -57.18
C LYS A 2 -30.12 22.10 -55.71
N SER A 3 -31.40 22.24 -55.37
CA SER A 3 -31.87 22.49 -54.00
C SER A 3 -31.58 21.28 -53.12
N ILE A 4 -30.85 21.50 -52.03
CA ILE A 4 -30.68 20.50 -50.97
C ILE A 4 -32.06 20.31 -50.32
N SER A 5 -32.58 19.08 -50.34
CA SER A 5 -33.86 18.73 -49.70
C SER A 5 -33.78 19.00 -48.19
N ALA A 6 -34.84 19.57 -47.61
CA ALA A 6 -34.95 19.81 -46.17
C ALA A 6 -34.72 18.54 -45.32
N HIS A 7 -34.99 17.36 -45.89
CA HIS A 7 -34.71 16.07 -45.26
C HIS A 7 -33.21 15.77 -45.13
N ALA A 8 -32.38 16.23 -46.07
CA ALA A 8 -30.93 16.08 -45.99
C ALA A 8 -30.31 17.00 -44.92
N ILE A 9 -30.94 18.15 -44.64
CA ILE A 9 -30.52 19.07 -43.58
C ILE A 9 -30.91 18.52 -42.20
N LEU A 10 -32.13 17.96 -42.05
CA LEU A 10 -32.57 17.32 -40.81
C LEU A 10 -31.75 16.07 -40.46
N PHE A 11 -31.34 15.28 -41.46
CA PHE A 11 -30.49 14.11 -41.23
C PHE A 11 -29.07 14.50 -40.80
N LEU A 12 -28.53 15.62 -41.31
CA LEU A 12 -27.22 16.14 -40.89
C LEU A 12 -27.24 16.66 -39.44
N ILE A 13 -28.35 17.29 -39.01
CA ILE A 13 -28.53 17.79 -37.64
C ILE A 13 -28.76 16.63 -36.65
N ALA A 14 -29.39 15.54 -37.07
CA ALA A 14 -29.51 14.34 -36.25
C ALA A 14 -28.17 13.61 -36.05
N LEU A 15 -27.26 13.64 -37.04
CA LEU A 15 -25.92 13.04 -36.93
C LEU A 15 -24.96 13.81 -36.02
N THR A 16 -25.12 15.13 -35.87
CA THR A 16 -24.30 15.94 -34.96
C THR A 16 -24.75 15.88 -33.49
N PHE A 17 -25.99 15.44 -33.22
CA PHE A 17 -26.49 15.26 -31.84
C PHE A 17 -26.21 13.87 -31.24
N ILE A 18 -25.90 12.86 -32.06
CA ILE A 18 -25.54 11.53 -31.56
C ILE A 18 -24.06 11.45 -31.16
N SER A 19 -23.23 12.41 -31.60
CA SER A 19 -21.78 12.41 -31.39
C SER A 19 -21.29 13.13 -30.12
N SER A 20 -22.18 13.74 -29.33
CA SER A 20 -21.79 14.57 -28.16
C SER A 20 -21.91 13.90 -26.79
N ASN A 21 -22.26 12.61 -26.71
CA ASN A 21 -22.24 11.85 -25.45
C ASN A 21 -21.05 10.88 -25.35
N LEU A 22 -19.96 11.15 -26.08
CA LEU A 22 -18.65 10.70 -25.64
C LEU A 22 -18.28 11.57 -24.44
N TYR A 23 -18.69 11.16 -23.24
CA TYR A 23 -18.05 11.65 -22.02
C TYR A 23 -16.56 11.39 -22.20
N ALA A 24 -15.79 12.43 -22.53
CA ALA A 24 -14.35 12.37 -22.43
C ALA A 24 -14.07 12.10 -20.94
N GLN A 25 -13.74 10.85 -20.60
CA GLN A 25 -13.42 10.47 -19.24
C GLN A 25 -12.26 11.35 -18.78
N SER A 26 -12.45 12.13 -17.70
CA SER A 26 -11.36 12.93 -17.12
C SER A 26 -10.48 12.03 -16.25
N VAL A 27 -9.24 12.47 -15.99
CA VAL A 27 -8.34 11.79 -15.04
C VAL A 27 -9.02 11.63 -13.67
N GLU A 28 -9.66 12.70 -13.17
CA GLU A 28 -10.37 12.69 -11.88
C GLU A 28 -11.52 11.68 -11.86
N SER A 29 -12.36 11.66 -12.91
CA SER A 29 -13.47 10.69 -13.00
C SER A 29 -12.99 9.24 -13.00
N LEU A 30 -11.82 8.96 -13.58
CA LEU A 30 -11.22 7.63 -13.60
C LEU A 30 -10.57 7.26 -12.27
N ILE A 31 -9.98 8.24 -11.56
CA ILE A 31 -9.51 8.06 -10.18
C ILE A 31 -10.69 7.71 -9.28
N ASP A 32 -11.80 8.46 -9.34
CA ASP A 32 -13.00 8.21 -8.55
C ASP A 32 -13.62 6.84 -8.85
N GLU A 33 -13.61 6.43 -10.12
CA GLU A 33 -14.05 5.08 -10.51
C GLU A 33 -13.15 4.00 -9.89
N GLY A 34 -11.83 4.17 -9.97
CA GLY A 34 -10.87 3.25 -9.36
C GLY A 34 -10.99 3.18 -7.84
N ASP A 35 -11.15 4.33 -7.16
CA ASP A 35 -11.29 4.41 -5.71
C ASP A 35 -12.57 3.69 -5.24
N LYS A 36 -13.68 3.74 -5.98
CA LYS A 36 -14.90 2.96 -5.70
C LYS A 36 -14.71 1.44 -5.81
N TYR A 37 -13.82 0.98 -6.70
CA TYR A 37 -13.47 -0.44 -6.79
C TYR A 37 -12.53 -0.84 -5.65
N TYR A 38 -11.56 0.01 -5.32
CA TYR A 38 -10.65 -0.19 -4.20
C TYR A 38 -11.38 -0.29 -2.85
N GLU A 39 -12.38 0.55 -2.60
CA GLU A 39 -13.24 0.47 -1.39
C GLU A 39 -13.98 -0.87 -1.25
N LYS A 40 -14.15 -1.61 -2.36
CA LYS A 40 -14.77 -2.94 -2.40
C LYS A 40 -13.74 -4.06 -2.51
N PHE A 41 -12.46 -3.74 -2.37
CA PHE A 41 -11.32 -4.65 -2.52
C PHE A 41 -11.23 -5.30 -3.93
N ASP A 42 -11.83 -4.66 -4.95
CA ASP A 42 -11.70 -5.09 -6.35
C ASP A 42 -10.46 -4.43 -6.97
N ASN A 43 -9.29 -4.85 -6.50
CA ASN A 43 -8.00 -4.23 -6.83
C ASN A 43 -7.66 -4.32 -8.32
N GLN A 44 -8.17 -5.34 -9.03
CA GLN A 44 -7.97 -5.46 -10.47
C GLN A 44 -8.76 -4.39 -11.23
N LYS A 45 -10.05 -4.18 -10.92
CA LYS A 45 -10.81 -3.10 -11.56
C LYS A 45 -10.32 -1.72 -11.14
N ALA A 46 -9.86 -1.57 -9.90
CA ALA A 46 -9.21 -0.33 -9.46
C ALA A 46 -7.99 -0.02 -10.35
N LEU A 47 -7.09 -1.00 -10.53
CA LEU A 47 -5.92 -0.88 -11.41
C LEU A 47 -6.33 -0.55 -12.85
N ASP A 48 -7.32 -1.23 -13.42
CA ASP A 48 -7.79 -0.99 -14.79
C ASP A 48 -8.26 0.48 -14.98
N SER A 49 -8.97 1.04 -14.00
CA SER A 49 -9.40 2.44 -14.02
C SER A 49 -8.22 3.40 -13.90
N TYR A 50 -7.28 3.15 -12.99
CA TYR A 50 -6.09 3.99 -12.84
C TYR A 50 -5.18 3.93 -14.08
N THR A 51 -5.03 2.78 -14.73
CA THR A 51 -4.26 2.67 -15.99
C THR A 51 -4.93 3.42 -17.14
N LYS A 52 -6.27 3.52 -17.19
CA LYS A 52 -6.94 4.44 -18.13
C LYS A 52 -6.59 5.89 -17.82
N ALA A 53 -6.55 6.27 -16.54
CA ALA A 53 -6.16 7.63 -16.12
C ALA A 53 -4.72 7.96 -16.50
N GLU A 54 -3.78 7.00 -16.34
CA GLU A 54 -2.37 7.16 -16.73
C GLU A 54 -2.22 7.45 -18.23
N LYS A 55 -3.08 6.88 -19.09
CA LYS A 55 -3.05 7.16 -20.53
C LYS A 55 -3.43 8.61 -20.87
N LEU A 56 -4.20 9.27 -20.01
CA LEU A 56 -4.60 10.66 -20.20
C LEU A 56 -3.59 11.64 -19.62
N ASP A 57 -2.97 11.29 -18.49
CA ASP A 57 -1.89 12.06 -17.86
C ASP A 57 -0.87 11.10 -17.20
N ALA A 58 0.19 10.79 -17.94
CA ALA A 58 1.18 9.78 -17.55
C ALA A 58 2.05 10.17 -16.36
N ASN A 59 2.07 11.45 -15.96
CA ASN A 59 2.86 11.94 -14.83
C ASN A 59 1.99 12.37 -13.66
N ASN A 60 0.68 12.10 -13.71
CA ASN A 60 -0.23 12.47 -12.63
C ASN A 60 0.10 11.70 -11.35
N ILE A 61 0.58 12.42 -10.33
CA ILE A 61 1.01 11.77 -9.08
C ILE A 61 -0.14 11.01 -8.42
N GLU A 62 -1.38 11.51 -8.51
CA GLU A 62 -2.55 10.89 -7.89
C GLU A 62 -2.92 9.57 -8.56
N VAL A 63 -2.56 9.38 -9.82
CA VAL A 63 -2.71 8.11 -10.53
C VAL A 63 -1.56 7.17 -10.19
N LEU A 64 -0.32 7.65 -10.27
CA LEU A 64 0.88 6.81 -10.16
C LEU A 64 0.97 6.07 -8.82
N TRP A 65 0.69 6.75 -7.70
CA TRP A 65 0.79 6.10 -6.38
C TRP A 65 -0.33 5.07 -6.17
N ARG A 66 -1.51 5.30 -6.75
CA ARG A 66 -2.65 4.38 -6.70
C ARG A 66 -2.39 3.11 -7.51
N ILE A 67 -1.75 3.24 -8.67
CA ILE A 67 -1.27 2.09 -9.45
C ILE A 67 -0.24 1.29 -8.65
N SER A 68 0.71 1.96 -8.01
CA SER A 68 1.68 1.30 -7.14
C SER A 68 0.99 0.49 -6.04
N ARG A 69 0.01 1.09 -5.33
CA ARG A 69 -0.81 0.41 -4.33
C ARG A 69 -1.52 -0.82 -4.91
N ALA A 70 -2.28 -0.65 -5.99
CA ALA A 70 -3.06 -1.74 -6.57
C ALA A 70 -2.17 -2.93 -7.02
N TYR A 71 -0.95 -2.67 -7.51
CA TYR A 71 -0.01 -3.76 -7.80
C TYR A 71 0.48 -4.50 -6.54
N VAL A 72 0.72 -3.81 -5.42
CA VAL A 72 1.03 -4.48 -4.15
C VAL A 72 -0.12 -5.38 -3.74
N ASP A 73 -1.34 -4.83 -3.70
CA ASP A 73 -2.52 -5.54 -3.20
C ASP A 73 -2.82 -6.77 -4.07
N LEU A 74 -2.70 -6.63 -5.41
CA LEU A 74 -2.82 -7.77 -6.34
C LEU A 74 -1.74 -8.82 -6.12
N ALA A 75 -0.49 -8.40 -5.93
CA ALA A 75 0.63 -9.31 -5.71
C ALA A 75 0.47 -10.10 -4.40
N GLU A 76 -0.06 -9.50 -3.34
CA GLU A 76 -0.31 -10.19 -2.06
C GLU A 76 -1.32 -11.34 -2.18
N LYS A 77 -2.23 -11.28 -3.16
CA LYS A 77 -3.20 -12.34 -3.43
C LYS A 77 -2.73 -13.37 -4.45
N MET A 78 -1.55 -13.17 -5.06
CA MET A 78 -0.98 -14.15 -5.97
C MET A 78 -0.57 -15.42 -5.22
N PRO A 79 -0.71 -16.60 -5.85
CA PRO A 79 -0.15 -17.82 -5.27
C PRO A 79 1.37 -17.70 -5.16
N SER A 80 1.95 -18.39 -4.18
CA SER A 80 3.39 -18.34 -3.87
C SER A 80 3.96 -19.72 -3.46
N SER A 81 3.26 -20.81 -3.79
CA SER A 81 3.62 -22.17 -3.36
C SER A 81 4.74 -22.84 -4.17
N THR A 82 5.21 -22.20 -5.24
CA THR A 82 6.26 -22.72 -6.14
C THR A 82 7.19 -21.60 -6.57
N GLY A 83 8.44 -21.91 -6.92
CA GLY A 83 9.41 -20.89 -7.37
C GLY A 83 8.92 -20.07 -8.57
N LYS A 84 8.22 -20.69 -9.54
CA LYS A 84 7.63 -19.96 -10.68
C LYS A 84 6.54 -18.97 -10.24
N GLN A 85 5.78 -19.31 -9.22
CA GLN A 85 4.76 -18.44 -8.64
C GLN A 85 5.39 -17.29 -7.86
N GLU A 86 6.44 -17.56 -7.09
CA GLU A 86 7.23 -16.54 -6.40
C GLU A 86 7.88 -15.55 -7.39
N ASP A 87 8.46 -16.04 -8.49
CA ASP A 87 9.04 -15.20 -9.55
C ASP A 87 7.97 -14.28 -10.17
N ALA A 88 6.78 -14.82 -10.44
CA ALA A 88 5.67 -14.03 -10.96
C ALA A 88 5.19 -12.97 -9.96
N GLN A 89 5.09 -13.34 -8.68
CA GLN A 89 4.69 -12.44 -7.60
C GLN A 89 5.72 -11.31 -7.40
N LEU A 90 7.01 -11.65 -7.37
CA LEU A 90 8.11 -10.69 -7.30
C LEU A 90 8.08 -9.70 -8.48
N ALA A 91 7.82 -10.18 -9.70
CA ALA A 91 7.71 -9.30 -10.87
C ALA A 91 6.57 -8.27 -10.74
N VAL A 92 5.47 -8.61 -10.05
CA VAL A 92 4.39 -7.65 -9.79
C VAL A 92 4.78 -6.67 -8.68
N PHE A 93 5.49 -7.10 -7.63
CA PHE A 93 6.03 -6.17 -6.63
C PHE A 93 7.06 -5.19 -7.20
N GLU A 94 7.91 -5.62 -8.15
CA GLU A 94 8.84 -4.71 -8.85
C GLU A 94 8.07 -3.69 -9.71
N LYS A 95 6.95 -4.06 -10.35
CA LYS A 95 6.06 -3.07 -11.00
C LYS A 95 5.51 -2.06 -10.01
N ALA A 96 5.05 -2.51 -8.83
CA ALA A 96 4.56 -1.61 -7.80
C ALA A 96 5.64 -0.59 -7.39
N LYS A 97 6.88 -1.06 -7.21
CA LYS A 97 8.02 -0.21 -6.89
C LYS A 97 8.34 0.78 -8.02
N ASP A 98 8.34 0.34 -9.28
CA ASP A 98 8.56 1.22 -10.44
C ASP A 98 7.57 2.39 -10.46
N TYR A 99 6.29 2.13 -10.16
CA TYR A 99 5.28 3.19 -10.06
C TYR A 99 5.50 4.11 -8.87
N ALA A 100 5.93 3.59 -7.72
CA ALA A 100 6.30 4.44 -6.58
C ALA A 100 7.49 5.34 -6.92
N GLU A 101 8.48 4.83 -7.65
CA GLU A 101 9.62 5.61 -8.14
C GLU A 101 9.21 6.70 -9.13
N LYS A 102 8.25 6.40 -10.03
CA LYS A 102 7.63 7.42 -10.89
C LYS A 102 6.96 8.51 -10.06
N THR A 103 6.19 8.16 -9.02
CA THR A 103 5.58 9.15 -8.11
C THR A 103 6.64 10.05 -7.46
N ILE A 104 7.71 9.47 -6.89
CA ILE A 104 8.81 10.23 -6.27
C ILE A 104 9.50 11.13 -7.31
N LYS A 105 9.72 10.63 -8.53
CA LYS A 105 10.35 11.41 -9.61
C LYS A 105 9.50 12.60 -10.02
N ALA A 106 8.19 12.43 -10.08
CA ALA A 106 7.23 13.49 -10.43
C ALA A 106 7.12 14.55 -9.33
N ASP A 107 7.06 14.16 -8.05
CA ASP A 107 7.06 15.09 -6.93
C ASP A 107 7.73 14.51 -5.66
N ARG A 108 8.96 14.97 -5.39
CA ARG A 108 9.77 14.55 -4.22
C ARG A 108 9.31 15.17 -2.90
N THR A 109 8.32 16.06 -2.92
CA THR A 109 7.77 16.68 -1.71
C THR A 109 6.63 15.88 -1.11
N LYS A 110 6.14 14.83 -1.78
CA LYS A 110 4.98 14.04 -1.33
C LYS A 110 5.41 12.78 -0.59
N SER A 111 4.90 12.63 0.63
CA SER A 111 5.17 11.48 1.51
C SER A 111 4.71 10.16 0.88
N VAL A 112 3.59 10.18 0.16
CA VAL A 112 2.97 8.98 -0.42
C VAL A 112 3.89 8.21 -1.37
N GLY A 113 4.73 8.89 -2.16
CA GLY A 113 5.67 8.22 -3.06
C GLY A 113 6.70 7.38 -2.30
N PHE A 114 7.28 7.97 -1.25
CA PHE A 114 8.23 7.29 -0.38
C PHE A 114 7.56 6.14 0.39
N LEU A 115 6.38 6.36 0.96
CA LEU A 115 5.61 5.30 1.61
C LEU A 115 5.37 4.11 0.67
N ARG A 116 4.91 4.36 -0.57
CA ARG A 116 4.62 3.29 -1.53
C ARG A 116 5.89 2.51 -1.91
N ARG A 117 7.02 3.20 -2.08
CA ARG A 117 8.29 2.54 -2.36
C ARG A 117 8.77 1.72 -1.16
N ALA A 118 8.59 2.21 0.07
CA ALA A 118 8.90 1.47 1.29
C ALA A 118 8.08 0.18 1.39
N ILE A 119 6.77 0.24 1.13
CA ILE A 119 5.89 -0.94 1.13
C ILE A 119 6.34 -1.95 0.07
N ALA A 120 6.53 -1.52 -1.18
CA ALA A 120 6.93 -2.42 -2.27
C ALA A 120 8.31 -3.05 -2.00
N ASN A 121 9.30 -2.28 -1.55
CA ASN A 121 10.61 -2.80 -1.17
C ASN A 121 10.53 -3.76 0.03
N GLY A 122 9.67 -3.49 1.02
CA GLY A 122 9.43 -4.39 2.14
C GLY A 122 8.91 -5.75 1.69
N LYS A 123 8.04 -5.79 0.68
CA LYS A 123 7.56 -7.04 0.06
C LYS A 123 8.65 -7.73 -0.77
N ILE A 124 9.37 -6.98 -1.61
CA ILE A 124 10.51 -7.49 -2.40
C ILE A 124 11.59 -8.11 -1.51
N ALA A 125 11.83 -7.55 -0.33
CA ALA A 125 12.81 -8.06 0.62
C ALA A 125 12.53 -9.51 1.06
N LEU A 126 11.27 -9.96 1.06
CA LEU A 126 10.89 -11.32 1.44
C LEU A 126 11.39 -12.38 0.45
N PHE A 127 11.66 -11.99 -0.80
CA PHE A 127 12.20 -12.87 -1.84
C PHE A 127 13.74 -12.88 -1.88
N LYS A 128 14.39 -12.06 -1.06
CA LYS A 128 15.85 -11.89 -1.09
C LYS A 128 16.52 -12.75 -0.03
N GLY A 129 17.63 -13.38 -0.44
CA GLY A 129 18.51 -14.06 0.49
C GLY A 129 19.13 -13.10 1.51
N VAL A 130 19.41 -13.61 2.70
CA VAL A 130 19.89 -12.85 3.87
C VAL A 130 21.11 -11.95 3.60
N PHE A 131 21.99 -12.32 2.67
CA PHE A 131 23.19 -11.54 2.32
C PHE A 131 22.95 -10.44 1.28
N SER A 132 21.78 -10.41 0.64
CA SER A 132 21.43 -9.44 -0.42
C SER A 132 20.33 -8.46 -0.01
N VAL A 133 19.66 -8.72 1.11
CA VAL A 133 18.45 -8.00 1.53
C VAL A 133 18.73 -6.66 2.22
N ALA A 134 19.93 -6.50 2.78
CA ALA A 134 20.27 -5.35 3.63
C ALA A 134 20.11 -4.00 2.93
N GLY A 135 20.55 -3.89 1.66
CA GLY A 135 20.40 -2.64 0.89
C GLY A 135 18.93 -2.25 0.67
N VAL A 136 18.06 -3.24 0.41
CA VAL A 136 16.62 -3.01 0.23
C VAL A 136 15.99 -2.55 1.54
N VAL A 137 16.31 -3.23 2.64
CA VAL A 137 15.76 -2.90 3.96
C VAL A 137 16.23 -1.53 4.46
N ASN A 138 17.48 -1.14 4.19
CA ASN A 138 17.96 0.21 4.46
C ASN A 138 17.21 1.26 3.61
N SER A 139 16.82 0.94 2.38
CA SER A 139 15.96 1.81 1.57
C SER A 139 14.55 1.93 2.17
N VAL A 140 13.96 0.85 2.70
CA VAL A 140 12.65 0.89 3.38
C VAL A 140 12.70 1.86 4.55
N LYS A 141 13.73 1.75 5.40
CA LYS A 141 13.94 2.67 6.52
C LYS A 141 14.04 4.12 6.04
N SER A 142 14.94 4.39 5.09
CA SER A 142 15.17 5.74 4.58
C SER A 142 13.92 6.36 3.98
N ASP A 143 13.12 5.57 3.26
CA ASP A 143 11.86 6.02 2.69
C ASP A 143 10.80 6.32 3.76
N CYS A 144 10.72 5.50 4.81
CA CYS A 144 9.82 5.76 5.93
C CYS A 144 10.22 7.04 6.68
N GLU A 145 11.51 7.18 7.03
CA GLU A 145 12.04 8.39 7.68
C GLU A 145 11.80 9.63 6.82
N LYS A 146 11.96 9.52 5.50
CA LYS A 146 11.68 10.64 4.60
C LYS A 146 10.20 10.99 4.55
N SER A 147 9.32 10.00 4.48
CA SER A 147 7.86 10.19 4.50
C SER A 147 7.39 10.83 5.82
N ILE A 148 7.93 10.39 6.96
CA ILE A 148 7.69 11.00 8.28
C ILE A 148 8.17 12.46 8.30
N GLN A 149 9.38 12.73 7.78
CA GLN A 149 9.94 14.08 7.73
C GLN A 149 9.08 15.04 6.87
N LEU A 150 8.56 14.57 5.74
CA LEU A 150 7.72 15.37 4.85
C LEU A 150 6.35 15.70 5.45
N ASN A 151 5.86 14.85 6.36
CA ASN A 151 4.67 15.06 7.19
C ASN A 151 3.45 15.59 6.41
N ASN A 152 3.17 15.00 5.25
CA ASN A 152 2.00 15.32 4.44
C ASN A 152 1.30 14.04 3.96
N GLY A 153 0.19 14.19 3.24
CA GLY A 153 -0.68 13.07 2.85
C GLY A 153 -1.71 12.68 3.92
N GLY A 154 -1.83 13.47 4.98
CA GLY A 154 -2.82 13.27 6.04
C GLY A 154 -2.45 12.16 7.04
N ALA A 155 -3.34 11.93 8.00
CA ALA A 155 -3.12 10.99 9.10
C ALA A 155 -2.92 9.55 8.59
N GLU A 156 -3.61 9.15 7.51
CA GLU A 156 -3.49 7.80 6.97
C GLU A 156 -2.09 7.50 6.42
N VAL A 157 -1.54 8.35 5.55
CA VAL A 157 -0.19 8.15 5.00
C VAL A 157 0.84 8.11 6.12
N GLN A 158 0.73 9.01 7.11
CA GLN A 158 1.65 9.04 8.23
C GLN A 158 1.49 7.80 9.13
N ALA A 159 0.26 7.37 9.43
CA ALA A 159 0.00 6.18 10.24
C ALA A 159 0.60 4.91 9.60
N VAL A 160 0.37 4.72 8.31
CA VAL A 160 0.91 3.55 7.57
C VAL A 160 2.44 3.66 7.47
N THR A 161 3.01 4.86 7.35
CA THR A 161 4.47 5.04 7.36
C THR A 161 5.10 4.60 8.67
N HIS A 162 4.55 5.07 9.80
CA HIS A 162 5.00 4.64 11.14
C HIS A 162 4.84 3.13 11.30
N TYR A 163 3.73 2.55 10.84
CA TYR A 163 3.50 1.12 10.87
C TYR A 163 4.54 0.32 10.06
N VAL A 164 4.87 0.75 8.83
CA VAL A 164 5.88 0.08 8.00
C VAL A 164 7.26 0.14 8.66
N LEU A 165 7.61 1.28 9.25
CA LEU A 165 8.86 1.42 10.01
C LEU A 165 8.87 0.50 11.23
N ALA A 166 7.77 0.44 11.98
CA ALA A 166 7.61 -0.43 13.14
C ALA A 166 7.81 -1.91 12.78
N ARG A 167 7.12 -2.40 11.75
CA ARG A 167 7.30 -3.77 11.24
C ARG A 167 8.72 -4.05 10.82
N THR A 168 9.38 -3.08 10.19
CA THR A 168 10.76 -3.25 9.73
C THR A 168 11.69 -3.41 10.94
N HIS A 169 11.52 -2.58 11.97
CA HIS A 169 12.25 -2.71 13.22
C HIS A 169 11.99 -4.06 13.91
N ALA A 170 10.73 -4.47 14.06
CA ALA A 170 10.35 -5.73 14.69
C ALA A 170 10.92 -6.94 13.93
N LYS A 171 10.67 -7.02 12.62
CA LYS A 171 11.06 -8.17 11.79
C LYS A 171 12.57 -8.40 11.76
N ILE A 172 13.37 -7.34 11.74
CA ILE A 172 14.83 -7.46 11.78
C ILE A 172 15.30 -7.85 13.19
N SER A 173 14.58 -7.42 14.23
CA SER A 173 14.90 -7.73 15.63
C SER A 173 14.64 -9.17 16.04
N GLU A 174 13.88 -9.94 15.25
CA GLU A 174 13.81 -11.40 15.39
C GLU A 174 15.20 -12.06 15.34
N LYS A 175 16.18 -11.42 14.69
CA LYS A 175 17.59 -11.83 14.73
C LYS A 175 18.34 -11.09 15.82
N TRP A 176 19.10 -11.84 16.62
CA TRP A 176 19.95 -11.29 17.69
C TRP A 176 20.91 -10.19 17.18
N ALA A 177 21.17 -9.20 18.04
CA ALA A 177 21.70 -7.91 17.63
C ALA A 177 23.06 -7.96 16.87
N PRO A 178 24.09 -8.70 17.33
CA PRO A 178 25.33 -8.80 16.57
C PRO A 178 25.18 -9.45 15.18
N ALA A 179 24.27 -10.40 14.95
CA ALA A 179 24.08 -10.96 13.61
C ALA A 179 23.52 -9.93 12.63
N ARG A 180 22.49 -9.17 13.03
CA ARG A 180 21.98 -8.09 12.17
C ARG A 180 23.00 -6.96 11.99
N SER A 181 23.87 -6.69 12.96
CA SER A 181 24.96 -5.72 12.82
C SER A 181 25.95 -6.10 11.73
N VAL A 182 26.35 -7.38 11.64
CA VAL A 182 27.21 -7.88 10.55
C VAL A 182 26.57 -7.68 9.16
N LEU A 183 25.24 -7.67 9.09
CA LEU A 183 24.48 -7.42 7.87
C LEU A 183 24.22 -5.92 7.60
N GLY A 184 24.76 -5.00 8.42
CA GLY A 184 24.49 -3.56 8.29
C GLY A 184 23.08 -3.15 8.73
N LEU A 185 22.41 -4.00 9.51
CA LEU A 185 21.04 -3.83 10.02
C LEU A 185 21.00 -3.71 11.56
N GLY A 186 22.12 -3.34 12.17
CA GLY A 186 22.25 -3.19 13.63
C GLY A 186 21.41 -2.06 14.23
N TRP A 187 20.84 -1.19 13.40
CA TRP A 187 19.98 -0.08 13.80
C TRP A 187 18.55 -0.50 14.15
N ALA A 188 18.12 -1.70 13.75
CA ALA A 188 16.79 -2.19 14.10
C ALA A 188 16.69 -2.36 15.61
N ASP A 189 15.49 -2.31 16.16
CA ASP A 189 15.26 -2.38 17.60
C ASP A 189 13.77 -2.58 17.85
N ASN A 190 13.38 -3.60 18.60
CA ASN A 190 11.98 -3.86 18.88
C ASN A 190 11.39 -2.80 19.82
N GLU A 191 12.17 -2.18 20.71
CA GLU A 191 11.70 -1.04 21.52
C GLU A 191 11.31 0.16 20.63
N ILE A 192 12.04 0.37 19.53
CA ILE A 192 11.66 1.38 18.53
C ILE A 192 10.39 0.93 17.80
N ALA A 193 10.27 -0.35 17.44
CA ALA A 193 9.05 -0.88 16.83
C ALA A 193 7.81 -0.58 17.69
N LEU A 194 7.87 -0.81 19.01
CA LEU A 194 6.77 -0.52 19.92
C LEU A 194 6.35 0.96 19.91
N LYS A 195 7.32 1.88 19.86
CA LYS A 195 7.05 3.34 19.77
C LYS A 195 6.37 3.70 18.45
N GLU A 196 6.87 3.14 17.35
CA GLU A 196 6.36 3.40 16.01
C GLU A 196 4.95 2.80 15.80
N TYR A 197 4.69 1.58 16.30
CA TYR A 197 3.35 1.00 16.30
C TYR A 197 2.35 1.85 17.10
N LYS A 198 2.74 2.29 18.30
CA LYS A 198 1.91 3.17 19.11
C LYS A 198 1.59 4.45 18.35
N LYS A 199 2.57 5.04 17.66
CA LYS A 199 2.35 6.23 16.84
C LYS A 199 1.40 5.98 15.67
N ALA A 200 1.51 4.84 14.99
CA ALA A 200 0.59 4.44 13.94
C ALA A 200 -0.86 4.33 14.46
N ILE A 201 -1.05 3.72 15.63
CA ILE A 201 -2.35 3.59 16.30
C ILE A 201 -2.92 4.95 16.72
N GLU A 202 -2.09 5.86 17.23
CA GLU A 202 -2.53 7.22 17.57
C GLU A 202 -3.04 7.99 16.34
N LEU A 203 -2.40 7.81 15.18
CA LEU A 203 -2.76 8.50 13.94
C LEU A 203 -3.96 7.87 13.23
N LYS A 204 -4.10 6.54 13.28
CA LYS A 204 -5.23 5.80 12.67
C LYS A 204 -5.72 4.72 13.65
N PRO A 205 -6.50 5.09 14.68
CA PRO A 205 -7.06 4.12 15.61
C PRO A 205 -8.09 3.23 14.91
N GLY A 206 -8.26 2.01 15.39
CA GLY A 206 -9.24 1.07 14.83
C GLY A 206 -8.76 0.29 13.61
N TYR A 207 -7.54 0.48 13.12
CA TYR A 207 -7.00 -0.33 12.03
C TYR A 207 -6.45 -1.66 12.60
N ILE A 208 -7.16 -2.76 12.34
CA ILE A 208 -7.01 -4.06 13.02
C ILE A 208 -5.55 -4.55 12.94
N MET A 209 -4.95 -4.47 11.76
CA MET A 209 -3.58 -4.92 11.52
C MET A 209 -2.55 -4.25 12.46
N PHE A 210 -2.72 -2.96 12.79
CA PHE A 210 -1.80 -2.24 13.67
C PHE A 210 -1.83 -2.79 15.10
N TYR A 211 -3.02 -3.11 15.61
CA TYR A 211 -3.15 -3.69 16.95
C TYR A 211 -2.57 -5.09 17.03
N VAL A 212 -2.79 -5.92 15.99
CA VAL A 212 -2.30 -7.30 15.99
C VAL A 212 -0.77 -7.35 15.90
N ASP A 213 -0.15 -6.57 15.02
CA ASP A 213 1.31 -6.54 14.93
C ASP A 213 1.97 -5.87 16.14
N TYR A 214 1.32 -4.85 16.72
CA TYR A 214 1.81 -4.28 17.97
C TYR A 214 1.76 -5.30 19.11
N ALA A 215 0.67 -6.08 19.20
CA ALA A 215 0.55 -7.15 20.18
C ALA A 215 1.64 -8.22 19.99
N LEU A 216 1.96 -8.61 18.76
CA LEU A 216 3.04 -9.55 18.49
C LEU A 216 4.38 -9.04 19.03
N SER A 217 4.75 -7.79 18.73
CA SER A 217 5.98 -7.19 19.28
C SER A 217 5.95 -7.05 20.80
N LEU A 218 4.79 -6.80 21.41
CA LEU A 218 4.64 -6.76 22.87
C LEU A 218 4.86 -8.14 23.51
N ILE A 219 4.36 -9.21 22.90
CA ILE A 219 4.56 -10.60 23.36
C ILE A 219 6.05 -10.95 23.33
N GLU A 220 6.78 -10.53 22.30
CA GLU A 220 8.24 -10.74 22.21
C GLU A 220 9.00 -10.08 23.37
N GLU A 221 8.50 -8.96 23.90
CA GLU A 221 9.06 -8.28 25.08
C GLU A 221 8.48 -8.78 26.41
N GLY A 222 7.57 -9.77 26.40
CA GLY A 222 6.90 -10.29 27.59
C GLY A 222 5.82 -9.36 28.18
N GLU A 223 5.37 -8.37 27.40
CA GLU A 223 4.33 -7.39 27.78
C GLU A 223 2.92 -7.94 27.53
N ASP A 224 2.63 -9.15 28.03
CA ASP A 224 1.44 -9.94 27.69
C ASP A 224 0.11 -9.24 28.05
N ASN A 225 0.07 -8.50 29.16
CA ASN A 225 -1.14 -7.77 29.56
C ASN A 225 -1.51 -6.68 28.55
N THR A 226 -0.51 -5.93 28.08
CA THR A 226 -0.68 -4.89 27.07
C THR A 226 -1.01 -5.52 25.71
N ALA A 227 -0.37 -6.65 25.37
CA ALA A 227 -0.69 -7.41 24.17
C ALA A 227 -2.16 -7.86 24.15
N LYS A 228 -2.66 -8.44 25.27
CA LYS A 228 -4.08 -8.80 25.43
C LYS A 228 -5.00 -7.60 25.23
N GLU A 229 -4.65 -6.42 25.75
CA GLU A 229 -5.43 -5.21 25.53
C GLU A 229 -5.51 -4.86 24.04
N MET A 230 -4.39 -4.88 23.32
CA MET A 230 -4.33 -4.55 21.89
C MET A 230 -5.12 -5.56 21.05
N LEU A 231 -4.97 -6.86 21.31
CA LEU A 231 -5.76 -7.89 20.62
C LEU A 231 -7.26 -7.70 20.84
N ASN A 232 -7.69 -7.37 22.07
CA ASN A 232 -9.09 -7.05 22.34
C ASN A 232 -9.57 -5.77 21.63
N LYS A 233 -8.71 -4.76 21.43
CA LYS A 233 -9.03 -3.60 20.60
C LYS A 233 -9.20 -3.98 19.13
N ALA A 234 -8.34 -4.87 18.61
CA ALA A 234 -8.48 -5.42 17.26
C ALA A 234 -9.85 -6.07 17.08
N LEU A 235 -10.26 -6.96 18.00
CA LEU A 235 -11.55 -7.67 17.95
C LEU A 235 -12.79 -6.77 18.03
N LYS A 236 -12.65 -5.55 18.56
CA LYS A 236 -13.74 -4.56 18.65
C LYS A 236 -13.76 -3.56 17.50
N SER A 237 -12.75 -3.59 16.63
CA SER A 237 -12.61 -2.66 15.52
C SER A 237 -13.47 -3.06 14.32
N LYS A 238 -13.79 -2.08 13.47
CA LYS A 238 -14.53 -2.31 12.23
C LYS A 238 -13.58 -2.78 11.14
N VAL A 239 -14.06 -3.70 10.30
CA VAL A 239 -13.38 -4.12 9.05
C VAL A 239 -13.24 -2.91 8.13
N GLN A 240 -12.02 -2.68 7.66
CA GLN A 240 -11.58 -1.59 6.81
C GLN A 240 -10.58 -2.04 5.74
N ASP A 241 -10.05 -3.25 5.86
CA ASP A 241 -9.05 -3.83 4.98
C ASP A 241 -9.44 -5.25 4.55
N GLU A 242 -8.98 -5.67 3.37
CA GLU A 242 -9.31 -6.97 2.81
C GLU A 242 -8.73 -8.15 3.60
N ASP A 243 -7.68 -7.91 4.37
CA ASP A 243 -7.04 -8.92 5.22
C ASP A 243 -7.59 -8.95 6.66
N ASP A 244 -8.51 -8.06 7.02
CA ASP A 244 -8.95 -7.91 8.41
C ASP A 244 -9.56 -9.17 9.00
N ASP A 245 -10.34 -9.95 8.22
CA ASP A 245 -10.92 -11.21 8.70
C ASP A 245 -9.84 -12.22 9.11
N GLN A 246 -8.75 -12.31 8.32
CA GLN A 246 -7.60 -13.16 8.64
C GLN A 246 -6.90 -12.65 9.90
N ARG A 247 -6.69 -11.34 10.01
CA ARG A 247 -6.02 -10.72 11.16
C ARG A 247 -6.84 -10.85 12.45
N LEU A 248 -8.16 -10.80 12.36
CA LEU A 248 -9.06 -11.07 13.48
C LEU A 248 -9.01 -12.53 13.92
N ALA A 249 -8.87 -13.48 12.99
CA ALA A 249 -8.69 -14.88 13.32
C ALA A 249 -7.35 -15.12 14.05
N GLU A 250 -6.27 -14.53 13.55
CA GLU A 250 -4.95 -14.55 14.20
C GLU A 250 -5.00 -13.93 15.60
N ALA A 251 -5.69 -12.81 15.77
CA ALA A 251 -5.86 -12.17 17.08
C ALA A 251 -6.55 -13.09 18.11
N LYS A 252 -7.56 -13.85 17.68
CA LYS A 252 -8.24 -14.84 18.54
C LYS A 252 -7.31 -15.99 18.93
N GLU A 253 -6.48 -16.46 18.00
CA GLU A 253 -5.51 -17.52 18.28
C GLU A 253 -4.38 -17.05 19.20
N LEU A 254 -3.90 -15.83 19.04
CA LEU A 254 -2.92 -15.22 19.95
C LEU A 254 -3.48 -15.09 21.37
N LEU A 255 -4.71 -14.62 21.52
CA LEU A 255 -5.37 -14.51 22.84
C LEU A 255 -5.51 -15.86 23.57
N LYS A 256 -5.66 -16.98 22.86
CA LYS A 256 -5.71 -18.31 23.49
C LYS A 256 -4.37 -18.76 24.06
N LYS A 257 -3.27 -18.20 23.57
CA LYS A 257 -1.90 -18.57 23.96
C LYS A 257 -1.36 -17.71 25.11
N LEU A 258 -2.02 -16.59 25.43
CA LEU A 258 -1.65 -15.65 26.48
C LEU A 258 -2.52 -15.81 27.73
#